data_AF-A0AAD5D5H0-F1
#
_entry.id   AF-A0AAD5D5H0-F1
#
_cell.length_a   1.000
_cell.length_b   1.000
_cell.length_c   1.000
_cell.angle_alpha   90.00
_cell.angle_beta   90.00
_cell.angle_gamma   90.00
#
_symmetry.space_group_name_H-M   'P 1'
#
loop_
_entity.id
_entity.type
_entity.pdbx_description
1 polymer ?
#
loop_
_entity_poly.entity_id
_entity_poly.type
_entity_poly.pdbx_seq_one_letter_code
_entity_poly.pdbx_strand_id
1 'polypeptide(L)'
;VLVICLLLNSPTLFVGTFLIECTETASVLQNASQDSLVILDELGRGTSTFDGYAIAYAVFRHLVDKVNCRLLFATHYHPLTKEFASHPHVTLQHMACTFKPISDNLTDQQLVFLYRLAAGACPKSYGMQVALMAGIPKKVVESATKAA
;
A
#
# COMPACT_ATOMS: atom_id res chain seq x y z
N VAL A 1 4.78 -11.43 7.68
CA VAL A 1 4.92 -10.37 6.65
C VAL A 1 4.18 -9.15 7.17
N LEU A 2 4.91 -8.10 7.53
CA LEU A 2 4.42 -6.86 8.15
C LEU A 2 4.22 -5.81 7.05
N VAL A 3 3.03 -5.24 6.92
CA VAL A 3 2.71 -4.19 5.93
C VAL A 3 2.92 -2.84 6.62
N ILE A 4 4.04 -2.15 6.35
CA ILE A 4 4.33 -0.80 6.91
C ILE A 4 4.68 0.15 5.76
N CYS A 5 3.87 1.20 5.63
CA CYS A 5 4.02 2.29 4.66
C CYS A 5 5.03 3.31 5.20
N LEU A 6 6.13 3.56 4.49
CA LEU A 6 7.12 4.58 4.82
C LEU A 6 7.74 5.15 3.54
N LEU A 7 7.35 6.39 3.23
CA LEU A 7 7.88 7.23 2.16
C LEU A 7 9.41 7.39 2.29
N LEU A 8 10.17 6.86 1.31
CA LEU A 8 11.56 7.21 1.11
C LEU A 8 11.74 7.94 -0.23
N ASN A 9 12.25 9.17 -0.14
CA ASN A 9 12.68 10.01 -1.26
C ASN A 9 14.09 9.61 -1.70
N SER A 10 14.29 9.32 -2.98
CA SER A 10 15.63 9.19 -3.59
C SER A 10 15.76 10.17 -4.78
N PRO A 11 16.82 11.00 -4.85
CA PRO A 11 17.02 11.95 -5.94
C PRO A 11 17.94 11.36 -7.01
N THR A 12 17.41 11.02 -8.18
CA THR A 12 18.23 10.66 -9.36
C THR A 12 17.68 11.35 -10.61
N LEU A 13 18.41 12.38 -11.03
CA LEU A 13 18.12 13.26 -12.16
C LEU A 13 18.22 12.48 -13.49
N PHE A 14 17.19 12.57 -14.34
CA PHE A 14 17.12 12.17 -15.77
C PHE A 14 16.64 10.76 -16.17
N VAL A 15 16.23 9.86 -15.26
CA VAL A 15 15.57 8.60 -15.61
C VAL A 15 14.12 8.61 -15.09
N GLY A 16 13.17 8.12 -15.87
CA GLY A 16 11.76 8.05 -15.45
C GLY A 16 11.63 7.32 -14.11
N THR A 17 10.86 7.89 -13.18
CA THR A 17 10.74 7.40 -11.80
C THR A 17 10.38 5.92 -11.71
N PHE A 18 9.52 5.46 -12.63
CA PHE A 18 9.13 4.05 -12.71
C PHE A 18 10.24 3.11 -13.20
N LEU A 19 11.13 3.58 -14.09
CA LEU A 19 12.26 2.78 -14.56
C LEU A 19 13.30 2.59 -13.45
N ILE A 20 13.53 3.62 -12.63
CA ILE A 20 14.39 3.51 -11.43
C ILE A 20 13.81 2.47 -10.48
N GLU A 21 12.53 2.58 -10.15
CA GLU A 21 11.80 1.64 -9.28
C GLU A 21 11.89 0.19 -9.80
N CYS A 22 11.72 -0.03 -11.10
CA CYS A 22 11.86 -1.35 -11.72
C CYS A 22 13.31 -1.86 -11.67
N THR A 23 14.30 -0.98 -11.85
CA THR A 23 15.72 -1.36 -11.81
C THR A 23 16.15 -1.75 -10.40
N GLU A 24 15.71 -1.01 -9.39
CA GLU A 24 15.92 -1.35 -7.98
C GLU A 24 15.26 -2.68 -7.63
N THR A 25 14.02 -2.89 -8.09
CA THR A 25 13.30 -4.16 -7.90
C THR A 25 14.02 -5.33 -8.57
N ALA A 26 14.55 -5.13 -9.79
CA ALA A 26 15.33 -6.15 -10.49
C ALA A 26 16.61 -6.51 -9.71
N SER A 27 17.29 -5.53 -9.11
CA SER A 27 18.45 -5.76 -8.25
C SER A 27 18.08 -6.57 -7.01
N VAL A 28 16.96 -6.24 -6.36
CA VAL A 28 16.43 -7.03 -5.22
C VAL A 28 16.20 -8.48 -5.64
N LEU A 29 15.51 -8.72 -6.77
CA LEU A 29 15.21 -10.08 -7.23
C LEU A 29 16.46 -10.89 -7.60
N GLN A 30 17.52 -10.24 -8.11
CA GLN A 30 18.77 -10.92 -8.48
C GLN A 30 19.62 -11.31 -7.27
N ASN A 31 19.56 -10.52 -6.19
CA ASN A 31 20.46 -10.67 -5.04
C ASN A 31 19.78 -11.27 -3.80
N ALA A 32 18.44 -11.25 -3.73
CA ALA A 32 17.71 -11.75 -2.57
C ALA A 32 17.90 -13.26 -2.40
N SER A 33 18.17 -13.66 -1.16
CA SER A 33 18.25 -15.04 -0.71
C SER A 33 17.24 -15.29 0.41
N GLN A 34 17.05 -16.55 0.81
CA GLN A 34 16.20 -16.92 1.95
C GLN A 34 16.55 -16.16 3.25
N ASP A 35 17.81 -15.78 3.43
CA ASP A 35 18.31 -15.10 4.62
C ASP A 35 18.17 -13.58 4.56
N SER A 36 17.64 -13.04 3.44
CA SER A 36 17.44 -11.61 3.23
C SER A 36 16.20 -11.09 3.95
N LEU A 37 16.25 -9.81 4.33
CA LEU A 37 15.07 -9.02 4.68
C LEU A 37 14.80 -8.03 3.54
N VAL A 38 13.67 -8.22 2.86
CA VAL A 38 13.22 -7.35 1.76
C VAL A 38 12.08 -6.47 2.25
N ILE A 39 12.14 -5.18 1.92
CA ILE A 39 11.09 -4.20 2.21
C ILE A 39 10.72 -3.53 0.89
N LEU A 40 9.46 -3.63 0.51
CA LEU A 40 8.90 -2.98 -0.66
C LEU A 40 7.81 -2.00 -0.20
N ASP A 41 7.83 -0.77 -0.72
CA ASP A 41 6.81 0.25 -0.43
C ASP A 41 6.19 0.76 -1.73
N GLU A 42 4.92 0.46 -1.92
CA GLU A 42 4.07 0.95 -3.02
C GLU A 42 4.63 0.71 -4.43
N LEU A 43 5.21 -0.49 -4.64
CA LEU A 43 5.69 -0.95 -5.95
C LEU A 43 4.55 -0.92 -6.99
N GLY A 44 4.80 -0.32 -8.14
CA GLY A 44 3.87 -0.24 -9.27
C GLY A 44 3.12 1.10 -9.39
N ARG A 45 3.39 2.08 -8.52
CA ARG A 45 2.69 3.38 -8.52
C ARG A 45 3.00 4.25 -9.74
N GLY A 46 4.16 4.08 -10.37
CA GLY A 46 4.62 4.92 -11.48
C GLY A 46 4.05 4.60 -12.87
N THR A 47 3.11 3.66 -12.97
CA THR A 47 2.56 3.17 -14.26
C THR A 47 1.03 3.02 -14.21
N SER A 48 0.43 2.44 -15.26
CA SER A 48 -1.00 2.13 -15.30
C SER A 48 -1.38 1.23 -14.11
N THR A 49 -2.58 1.41 -13.55
CA THR A 49 -3.02 0.65 -12.36
C THR A 49 -2.98 -0.86 -12.59
N PHE A 50 -3.31 -1.32 -13.81
CA PHE A 50 -3.31 -2.73 -14.16
C PHE A 50 -1.89 -3.29 -14.30
N ASP A 51 -1.00 -2.58 -15.00
CA ASP A 51 0.39 -3.02 -15.16
C ASP A 51 1.14 -2.97 -13.83
N GLY A 52 0.93 -1.91 -13.04
CA GLY A 52 1.52 -1.75 -11.72
C GLY A 52 1.11 -2.87 -10.78
N TYR A 53 -0.19 -3.22 -10.75
CA TYR A 53 -0.69 -4.37 -10.02
C TYR A 53 -0.07 -5.68 -10.50
N ALA A 54 -0.01 -5.92 -11.82
CA ALA A 54 0.52 -7.16 -12.38
C ALA A 54 2.01 -7.36 -12.02
N ILE A 55 2.79 -6.29 -12.08
CA ILE A 55 4.21 -6.30 -11.68
C ILE A 55 4.33 -6.56 -10.17
N ALA A 56 3.59 -5.80 -9.35
CA ALA A 56 3.60 -5.98 -7.89
C ALA A 56 3.21 -7.41 -7.48
N TYR A 57 2.19 -7.98 -8.12
CA TYR A 57 1.77 -9.36 -7.92
C TYR A 57 2.87 -10.36 -8.24
N ALA A 58 3.48 -10.25 -9.43
CA ALA A 58 4.50 -11.18 -9.87
C ALA A 58 5.75 -11.13 -8.99
N VAL A 59 6.18 -9.92 -8.61
CA VAL A 59 7.33 -9.69 -7.73
C VAL A 59 7.07 -10.25 -6.33
N PHE A 60 5.92 -9.91 -5.72
CA PHE A 60 5.57 -10.41 -4.41
C PHE A 60 5.50 -11.94 -4.38
N ARG A 61 4.83 -12.54 -5.37
CA ARG A 61 4.75 -14.00 -5.51
C ARG A 61 6.13 -14.64 -5.62
N HIS A 62 7.02 -14.08 -6.42
CA HIS A 62 8.36 -14.62 -6.59
C HIS A 62 9.16 -14.60 -5.28
N LEU A 63 9.12 -13.48 -4.54
CA LEU A 63 9.83 -13.33 -3.27
C LEU A 63 9.29 -14.29 -2.19
N VAL A 64 7.97 -14.53 -2.16
CA VAL A 64 7.33 -15.42 -1.20
C VAL A 64 7.52 -16.90 -1.58
N ASP A 65 7.24 -17.28 -2.83
CA ASP A 65 7.18 -18.70 -3.25
C ASP A 65 8.56 -19.26 -3.63
N LYS A 66 9.41 -18.44 -4.26
CA LYS A 66 10.68 -18.90 -4.85
C LYS A 66 11.88 -18.55 -3.99
N VAL A 67 11.99 -17.29 -3.58
CA VAL A 67 13.10 -16.84 -2.73
C VAL A 67 12.88 -17.25 -1.27
N ASN A 68 11.61 -17.23 -0.82
CA ASN A 68 11.20 -17.55 0.55
C ASN A 68 11.98 -16.72 1.59
N CYS A 69 12.19 -15.44 1.29
CA CYS A 69 12.88 -14.51 2.18
C CYS A 69 11.91 -13.87 3.20
N ARG A 70 12.47 -13.18 4.21
CA ARG A 70 11.66 -12.32 5.09
C ARG A 70 11.23 -11.09 4.29
N LEU A 71 9.93 -10.90 4.12
CA LEU A 71 9.37 -9.82 3.30
C LEU A 71 8.42 -8.92 4.10
N LEU A 72 8.55 -7.61 3.89
CA LEU A 72 7.57 -6.58 4.23
C LEU A 72 7.11 -5.92 2.93
N PHE A 73 5.80 -5.90 2.67
CA PHE A 73 5.28 -5.23 1.47
C PHE A 73 4.14 -4.31 1.85
N ALA A 74 4.37 -2.99 1.74
CA ALA A 74 3.32 -1.99 1.81
C ALA A 74 2.73 -1.73 0.43
N THR A 75 1.40 -1.81 0.33
CA THR A 75 0.69 -1.61 -0.93
C THR A 75 -0.72 -1.08 -0.71
N HIS A 76 -1.18 -0.25 -1.63
CA HIS A 76 -2.57 0.15 -1.78
C HIS A 76 -3.43 -0.85 -2.59
N TYR A 77 -2.82 -1.88 -3.20
CA TYR A 77 -3.51 -2.87 -4.01
C TYR A 77 -4.31 -3.87 -3.14
N HIS A 78 -5.58 -3.54 -2.89
CA HIS A 78 -6.52 -4.43 -2.20
C HIS A 78 -6.67 -5.80 -2.87
N PRO A 79 -6.68 -5.95 -4.22
CA PRO A 79 -6.72 -7.25 -4.85
C PRO A 79 -5.57 -8.18 -4.42
N LEU A 80 -4.37 -7.64 -4.22
CA LEU A 80 -3.21 -8.40 -3.76
C LEU A 80 -3.48 -9.03 -2.38
N THR A 81 -4.07 -8.26 -1.46
CA THR A 81 -4.38 -8.78 -0.12
C THR A 81 -5.41 -9.92 -0.16
N LYS A 82 -6.36 -9.88 -1.11
CA LYS A 82 -7.35 -10.95 -1.29
C LYS A 82 -6.72 -12.23 -1.86
N GLU A 83 -5.89 -12.09 -2.89
CA GLU A 83 -5.20 -13.22 -3.54
C GLU A 83 -4.30 -14.00 -2.56
N PHE A 84 -3.61 -13.30 -1.67
CA PHE A 84 -2.68 -13.92 -0.72
C PHE A 84 -3.27 -14.15 0.68
N ALA A 85 -4.57 -13.94 0.88
CA ALA A 85 -5.22 -14.09 2.18
C ALA A 85 -5.14 -15.51 2.76
N SER A 86 -5.14 -16.53 1.89
CA SER A 86 -5.04 -17.95 2.27
C SER A 86 -3.63 -18.51 2.16
N HIS A 87 -2.64 -17.70 1.78
CA HIS A 87 -1.28 -18.19 1.57
C HIS A 87 -0.60 -18.52 2.91
N PRO A 88 -0.03 -19.72 3.09
CA PRO A 88 0.44 -20.21 4.40
C PRO A 88 1.58 -19.37 5.00
N HIS A 89 2.38 -18.71 4.16
CA HIS A 89 3.53 -17.91 4.59
C HIS A 89 3.25 -16.39 4.60
N VAL A 90 2.01 -15.98 4.30
CA VAL A 90 1.63 -14.56 4.26
C VAL A 90 0.73 -14.25 5.45
N THR A 91 1.02 -13.14 6.11
CA THR A 91 0.17 -12.58 7.16
C THR A 91 -0.27 -11.22 6.70
N LEU A 92 -1.57 -10.96 6.71
CA LEU A 92 -2.12 -9.65 6.35
C LEU A 92 -2.20 -8.77 7.59
N GLN A 93 -1.77 -7.52 7.44
CA GLN A 93 -1.85 -6.50 8.48
C GLN A 93 -2.16 -5.15 7.84
N HIS A 94 -2.70 -4.24 8.64
CA HIS A 94 -3.01 -2.87 8.22
C HIS A 94 -2.78 -1.89 9.38
N MET A 95 -2.61 -0.61 9.05
CA MET A 95 -2.55 0.44 10.06
C MET A 95 -3.96 0.79 10.53
N ALA A 96 -4.19 0.63 11.84
CA ALA A 96 -5.49 0.87 12.45
C ALA A 96 -5.85 2.36 12.39
N CYS A 97 -7.12 2.60 12.04
CA CYS A 97 -7.72 3.92 12.01
C CYS A 97 -9.03 3.89 12.80
N THR A 98 -9.40 5.03 13.39
CA THR A 98 -10.69 5.21 14.06
C THR A 98 -11.36 6.50 13.61
N PHE A 99 -12.64 6.63 13.92
CA PHE A 99 -13.41 7.84 13.68
C PHE A 99 -13.72 8.55 14.99
N LYS A 100 -13.47 9.86 15.04
CA LYS A 100 -13.82 10.71 16.18
C LYS A 100 -14.89 11.71 15.76
N PRO A 101 -16.02 11.83 16.48
CA PRO A 101 -17.00 12.87 16.20
C PRO A 101 -16.40 14.26 16.43
N ILE A 102 -16.65 15.18 15.49
CA ILE A 102 -16.17 16.57 15.56
C ILE A 102 -17.29 17.49 16.07
N SER A 103 -18.55 17.10 15.93
CA SER A 103 -19.72 17.84 16.38
C SER A 103 -20.84 16.90 16.85
N ASP A 104 -21.91 17.45 17.43
CA ASP A 104 -23.12 16.69 17.82
C ASP A 104 -23.86 16.10 16.60
N ASN A 105 -23.48 16.50 15.38
CA ASN A 105 -23.96 15.85 14.16
C ASN A 105 -23.18 14.55 13.93
N LEU A 106 -23.90 13.42 13.95
CA LEU A 106 -23.37 12.07 13.72
C LEU A 106 -22.63 11.90 12.38
N THR A 107 -22.83 12.82 11.43
CA THR A 107 -22.23 12.82 10.10
C THR A 107 -20.83 13.41 10.03
N ASP A 108 -20.42 14.22 11.01
CA ASP A 108 -19.10 14.87 11.01
C ASP A 108 -18.11 14.06 11.84
N GLN A 109 -17.47 13.10 11.17
CA GLN A 109 -16.46 12.24 11.77
C GLN A 109 -15.08 12.55 11.19
N GLN A 110 -14.10 12.74 12.07
CA GLN A 110 -12.70 12.85 11.72
C GLN A 110 -12.05 11.48 11.68
N LEU A 111 -11.32 11.17 10.60
CA LEU A 111 -10.42 10.02 10.58
C LEU A 111 -9.22 10.31 11.48
N VAL A 112 -8.89 9.37 12.36
CA VAL A 112 -7.73 9.42 13.25
C VAL A 112 -6.87 8.20 13.01
N PHE A 113 -5.60 8.43 12.68
CA PHE A 113 -4.59 7.39 12.53
C PHE A 113 -4.07 6.97 13.90
N LEU A 114 -4.18 5.68 14.25
CA LEU A 114 -3.75 5.17 15.55
C LEU A 114 -2.27 4.76 15.56
N TYR A 115 -1.61 4.73 14.38
CA TYR A 115 -0.24 4.25 14.19
C TYR A 115 0.03 2.87 14.82
N ARG A 116 -1.03 2.06 14.96
CA ARG A 116 -0.98 0.72 15.51
C ARG A 116 -1.22 -0.27 14.39
N LEU A 117 -0.34 -1.25 14.27
CA LEU A 117 -0.52 -2.33 13.33
C LEU A 117 -1.58 -3.32 13.86
N ALA A 118 -2.62 -3.55 13.07
CA ALA A 118 -3.69 -4.50 13.34
C ALA A 118 -3.62 -5.68 12.36
N ALA A 119 -4.09 -6.85 12.81
CA ALA A 119 -4.17 -8.04 11.98
C ALA A 119 -5.31 -7.95 10.95
N GLY A 120 -5.13 -8.62 9.83
CA GLY A 120 -6.09 -8.67 8.72
C GLY A 120 -5.87 -7.58 7.67
N ALA A 121 -6.59 -7.71 6.55
CA ALA A 121 -6.63 -6.69 5.51
C ALA A 121 -7.43 -5.47 5.97
N CYS A 122 -7.11 -4.31 5.41
CA CYS A 122 -7.91 -3.10 5.63
C CYS A 122 -9.33 -3.31 5.08
N PRO A 123 -10.39 -3.09 5.88
CA PRO A 123 -11.75 -3.38 5.45
C PRO A 123 -12.27 -2.40 4.40
N LYS A 124 -11.78 -1.16 4.38
CA LYS A 124 -12.23 -0.07 3.49
C LYS A 124 -11.06 0.84 3.11
N SER A 125 -11.15 1.45 1.93
CA SER A 125 -10.28 2.58 1.56
C SER A 125 -10.77 3.86 2.26
N TYR A 126 -9.84 4.63 2.81
CA TYR A 126 -10.13 5.87 3.52
C TYR A 126 -9.73 7.12 2.72
N GLY A 127 -9.47 6.99 1.42
CA GLY A 127 -8.98 8.09 0.57
C GLY A 127 -9.88 9.33 0.58
N MET A 128 -11.21 9.14 0.59
CA MET A 128 -12.16 10.25 0.62
C MET A 128 -12.15 11.00 1.96
N GLN A 129 -11.98 10.27 3.06
CA GLN A 129 -11.86 10.84 4.40
C GLN A 129 -10.54 11.58 4.57
N VAL A 130 -9.46 11.06 3.98
CA VAL A 130 -8.17 11.75 3.92
C VAL A 130 -8.27 13.04 3.09
N ALA A 131 -8.99 13.02 1.96
CA ALA A 131 -9.25 14.22 1.16
C ALA A 131 -9.99 15.32 1.96
N LEU A 132 -11.02 14.95 2.72
CA LEU A 132 -11.72 15.89 3.61
C LEU A 132 -10.79 16.44 4.69
N MET A 133 -9.99 15.56 5.32
CA MET A 133 -9.01 15.95 6.33
C MET A 133 -7.91 16.88 5.77
N ALA A 134 -7.54 16.73 4.50
CA ALA A 134 -6.61 17.62 3.80
C ALA A 134 -7.21 18.99 3.44
N GLY A 135 -8.50 19.21 3.71
CA GLY A 135 -9.21 20.46 3.42
C GLY A 135 -9.77 20.54 2.00
N ILE A 136 -9.86 19.43 1.26
CA ILE A 136 -10.54 19.43 -0.05
C ILE A 136 -12.03 19.73 0.17
N PRO A 137 -12.63 20.68 -0.56
CA PRO A 137 -14.01 21.07 -0.35
C PRO A 137 -14.97 19.88 -0.41
N LYS A 138 -15.91 19.80 0.54
CA LYS A 138 -16.86 18.69 0.66
C LYS A 138 -17.59 18.38 -0.66
N LYS A 139 -17.99 19.41 -1.40
CA LYS A 139 -18.64 19.26 -2.73
C LYS A 139 -17.76 18.52 -3.75
N VAL A 140 -16.44 18.75 -3.73
CA VAL A 140 -15.48 18.07 -4.61
C VAL A 140 -15.34 16.60 -4.20
N VAL A 141 -15.21 16.35 -2.89
CA VAL A 141 -15.15 14.98 -2.35
C VAL A 141 -16.44 14.21 -2.68
N GLU A 142 -17.62 14.82 -2.49
CA GLU A 142 -18.91 14.23 -2.86
C GLU A 142 -18.99 13.91 -4.36
N SER A 143 -18.46 14.79 -5.21
CA SER A 143 -18.37 14.53 -6.66
C SER A 143 -17.45 13.35 -6.97
N ALA A 144 -16.29 13.26 -6.31
CA ALA A 144 -15.37 12.15 -6.47
C ALA A 144 -15.96 10.83 -5.96
N THR A 145 -16.74 10.84 -4.87
CA THR A 145 -17.41 9.63 -4.36
C THR A 145 -18.45 9.08 -5.34
N LYS A 146 -19.05 9.93 -6.19
CA LYS A 146 -19.98 9.49 -7.24
C LYS A 146 -19.27 8.94 -8.48
N ALA A 147 -18.01 9.32 -8.69
CA ALA A 147 -17.21 8.88 -9.84
C ALA A 147 -16.44 7.57 -9.59
N ALA A 148 -16.19 7.24 -8.31
CA ALA A 148 -15.56 6.00 -7.86
C ALA A 148 -16.56 4.84 -7.84
#